data_AF-A0A327VRJ3-F1
#
_entry.id   AF-A0A327VRJ3-F1
#
_cell.length_a   1.000
_cell.length_b   1.000
_cell.length_c   1.000
_cell.angle_alpha   90.00
_cell.angle_beta   90.00
_cell.angle_gamma   90.00
#
_symmetry.space_group_name_H-M   'P 1'
#
loop_
_entity.id
_entity.type
_entity.pdbx_description
1 polymer ?
#
loop_
_entity_poly.entity_id
_entity_poly.type
_entity_poly.pdbx_seq_one_letter_code
_entity_poly.pdbx_strand_id
1 'polypeptide(L)'
;MTDHHTYGTRTLTSDDLVRLVSDCLGLVFTERDSYYRGIYHLAGSPNRRVEIQPNPIPGDDGEDDLYAPEHPSAKVLLLTTTPVADPVMQTRLGSIEGLIHLNHETS
;
A
#
# COMPACT_ATOMS: atom_id res chain seq x y z
N MET A 1 -19.42 6.23 -4.14
CA MET A 1 -18.49 6.45 -3.03
C MET A 1 -17.38 5.44 -3.16
N THR A 2 -16.12 5.85 -3.06
CA THR A 2 -14.94 4.99 -3.08
C THR A 2 -14.39 4.84 -1.68
N ASP A 3 -14.02 3.62 -1.34
CA ASP A 3 -13.52 3.20 -0.04
C ASP A 3 -12.00 3.03 -0.13
N HIS A 4 -11.28 3.83 0.66
CA HIS A 4 -9.83 3.92 0.66
C HIS A 4 -9.29 3.43 2.00
N HIS A 5 -8.34 2.49 1.98
CA HIS A 5 -7.62 2.08 3.17
C HIS A 5 -6.12 2.23 2.95
N THR A 6 -5.45 2.70 4.00
CA THR A 6 -4.00 2.75 4.08
C THR A 6 -3.54 1.81 5.17
N TYR A 7 -2.62 0.93 4.83
CA TYR A 7 -1.89 0.08 5.73
C TYR A 7 -0.41 0.41 5.66
N GLY A 8 0.35 0.07 6.69
CA GLY A 8 1.78 0.24 6.68
C GLY A 8 2.52 -0.73 7.55
N THR A 9 3.82 -0.83 7.28
CA THR A 9 4.73 -1.72 7.98
C THR A 9 6.08 -1.04 8.20
N ARG A 10 6.74 -1.41 9.29
CA ARG A 10 8.08 -0.92 9.65
C ARG A 10 9.18 -1.95 9.37
N THR A 11 8.78 -3.19 9.15
CA THR A 11 9.66 -4.36 9.14
C THR A 11 9.72 -5.06 7.78
N LEU A 12 8.62 -5.05 7.02
CA LEU A 12 8.59 -5.67 5.69
C LEU A 12 9.09 -4.71 4.62
N THR A 13 9.75 -5.26 3.59
CA THR A 13 10.10 -4.54 2.37
C THR A 13 8.92 -4.46 1.39
N SER A 14 9.04 -3.65 0.33
CA SER A 14 8.03 -3.62 -0.75
C SER A 14 7.87 -5.00 -1.40
N ASP A 15 8.98 -5.71 -1.64
CA ASP A 15 8.97 -7.04 -2.26
C ASP A 15 8.32 -8.10 -1.36
N ASP A 16 8.59 -8.04 -0.05
CA ASP A 16 7.93 -8.91 0.93
C ASP A 16 6.42 -8.71 0.90
N LEU A 17 5.98 -7.44 0.92
CA LEU A 17 4.57 -7.11 0.85
C LEU A 17 3.94 -7.54 -0.47
N VAL A 18 4.61 -7.33 -1.61
CA VAL A 18 4.13 -7.78 -2.92
C VAL A 18 3.90 -9.29 -2.89
N ARG A 19 4.86 -10.07 -2.41
CA ARG A 19 4.72 -11.54 -2.32
C ARG A 19 3.57 -11.95 -1.40
N LEU A 20 3.55 -11.44 -0.18
CA LEU A 20 2.53 -11.79 0.82
C LEU A 20 1.12 -11.40 0.37
N VAL A 21 0.96 -10.23 -0.23
CA VAL A 21 -0.35 -9.73 -0.69
C VAL A 21 -0.79 -10.45 -1.96
N SER A 22 0.14 -10.81 -2.85
CA SER A 22 -0.14 -11.65 -4.01
C SER A 22 -0.71 -12.99 -3.57
N ASP A 23 -0.05 -13.67 -2.62
CA ASP A 23 -0.50 -14.96 -2.09
C ASP A 23 -1.84 -14.83 -1.35
N CYS A 24 -2.01 -13.78 -0.55
CA CYS A 24 -3.19 -13.56 0.28
C CYS A 24 -4.46 -13.21 -0.54
N LEU A 25 -4.29 -12.42 -1.60
CA LEU A 25 -5.40 -11.89 -2.39
C LEU A 25 -5.52 -12.52 -3.79
N GLY A 26 -4.57 -13.36 -4.21
CA GLY A 26 -4.52 -13.93 -5.55
C GLY A 26 -4.29 -12.87 -6.64
N LEU A 27 -3.46 -11.87 -6.35
CA LEU A 27 -3.18 -10.74 -7.24
C LEU A 27 -1.83 -10.89 -7.91
N VAL A 28 -1.69 -10.30 -9.10
CA VAL A 28 -0.41 -10.17 -9.79
C VAL A 28 -0.07 -8.68 -9.86
N PHE A 29 1.03 -8.32 -9.21
CA PHE A 29 1.53 -6.94 -9.23
C PHE A 29 2.39 -6.69 -10.46
N THR A 30 2.27 -5.50 -11.01
CA THR A 30 3.18 -4.95 -12.01
C THR A 30 3.95 -3.81 -11.38
N GLU A 31 5.27 -3.85 -11.50
CA GLU A 31 6.15 -2.75 -11.09
C GLU A 31 5.93 -1.54 -12.00
N ARG A 32 6.00 -0.34 -11.40
CA ARG A 32 5.89 0.94 -12.07
C ARG A 32 6.89 1.91 -11.47
N ASP A 33 7.37 2.81 -12.31
CA ASP A 33 8.25 3.90 -11.91
C ASP A 33 7.50 5.23 -11.99
N SER A 34 7.70 6.09 -11.00
CA SER A 34 7.10 7.41 -10.89
C SER A 34 8.13 8.37 -10.31
N TYR A 35 8.33 9.51 -10.98
CA TYR A 35 9.20 10.57 -10.49
C TYR A 35 8.88 11.04 -9.06
N TYR A 36 7.64 10.90 -8.61
CA TYR A 36 7.22 11.32 -7.26
C TYR A 36 7.21 10.17 -6.24
N ARG A 37 7.08 8.91 -6.67
CA ARG A 37 6.90 7.77 -5.75
C ARG A 37 8.11 6.83 -5.75
N GLY A 38 9.03 7.04 -6.68
CA GLY A 38 9.99 6.03 -7.10
C GLY A 38 9.27 4.78 -7.63
N ILE A 39 9.90 3.64 -7.39
CA ILE A 39 9.37 2.33 -7.74
C ILE A 39 8.20 1.97 -6.82
N TYR A 40 7.07 1.63 -7.42
CA TYR A 40 5.89 1.13 -6.73
C TYR A 40 5.27 -0.04 -7.50
N HIS A 41 4.47 -0.84 -6.81
CA HIS A 41 3.81 -2.00 -7.39
C HIS A 41 2.30 -1.77 -7.41
N LEU A 42 1.68 -2.07 -8.54
CA LEU A 42 0.24 -1.94 -8.74
C LEU A 42 -0.36 -3.28 -9.15
N ALA A 43 -1.40 -3.69 -8.43
CA ALA A 43 -2.30 -4.76 -8.84
C ALA A 43 -3.74 -4.26 -8.81
N GLY A 44 -4.58 -4.73 -9.71
CA GLY A 44 -5.99 -4.37 -9.65
C GLY A 44 -6.86 -4.88 -10.78
N SER A 45 -8.15 -4.67 -10.60
CA SER A 45 -9.23 -4.84 -11.56
C SER A 45 -10.09 -3.56 -11.53
N PRO A 46 -11.07 -3.39 -12.42
CA PRO A 46 -11.96 -2.23 -12.38
C PRO A 46 -12.65 -1.99 -11.03
N ASN A 47 -12.80 -3.03 -10.21
CA ASN A 47 -13.51 -2.96 -8.93
C ASN A 47 -12.57 -2.98 -7.71
N ARG A 48 -11.25 -3.03 -7.90
CA ARG A 48 -10.29 -3.06 -6.80
C ARG A 48 -8.92 -2.64 -7.28
N ARG A 49 -8.29 -1.71 -6.60
CA ARG A 49 -6.92 -1.29 -6.82
C ARG A 49 -6.11 -1.49 -5.54
N VAL A 50 -4.93 -2.08 -5.66
CA VAL A 50 -3.98 -2.28 -4.56
C VAL A 50 -2.62 -1.76 -5.01
N GLU A 51 -2.04 -0.85 -4.23
CA GLU A 51 -0.73 -0.26 -4.48
C GLU A 51 0.19 -0.51 -3.31
N ILE A 52 1.44 -0.86 -3.59
CA ILE A 52 2.48 -1.07 -2.58
C ILE A 52 3.66 -0.17 -2.95
N GLN A 53 4.14 0.62 -1.98
CA GLN A 53 5.18 1.61 -2.24
C GLN A 53 6.00 1.92 -0.98
N PRO A 54 7.22 2.45 -1.14
CA PRO A 54 7.91 3.13 -0.05
C PRO A 54 7.07 4.28 0.52
N ASN A 55 7.17 4.52 1.83
CA ASN A 55 6.67 5.76 2.43
C ASN A 55 7.61 6.95 2.15
N PRO A 56 8.95 6.80 2.19
CA PRO A 56 9.86 7.84 1.72
C PRO A 56 9.68 8.08 0.22
N ILE A 57 9.50 9.33 -0.14
CA ILE A 57 9.54 9.84 -1.50
C ILE A 57 11.01 10.14 -1.82
N PRO A 58 11.56 9.62 -2.94
CA PRO A 58 12.94 9.92 -3.30
C PRO A 58 13.14 11.43 -3.44
N GLY A 59 13.94 12.02 -2.55
CA GLY A 59 14.36 13.43 -2.63
C GLY A 59 15.72 13.58 -3.33
N ASP A 60 15.88 14.64 -4.11
CA ASP A 60 17.18 15.00 -4.73
C ASP A 60 18.12 15.73 -3.74
N ASP A 61 17.62 16.17 -2.58
CA ASP A 61 18.30 17.04 -1.61
C ASP A 61 18.75 16.32 -0.32
N GLY A 62 18.47 15.02 -0.19
CA GLY A 62 18.89 14.20 0.94
C GLY A 62 17.95 14.24 2.16
N GLU A 63 16.84 14.96 2.09
CA GLU A 63 15.74 14.87 3.05
C GLU A 63 14.52 14.28 2.33
N ASP A 64 14.24 12.99 2.57
CA ASP A 64 13.10 12.32 1.94
C ASP A 64 11.78 12.85 2.53
N ASP A 65 10.95 13.46 1.69
CA ASP A 65 9.54 13.69 2.01
C ASP A 65 8.83 12.36 2.25
N LEU A 66 7.70 12.38 2.97
CA LEU A 66 6.90 11.19 3.20
C LEU A 66 5.58 11.27 2.44
N TYR A 67 5.20 10.15 1.83
CA TYR A 67 3.90 10.02 1.19
C TYR A 67 2.76 10.10 2.22
N ALA A 68 2.94 9.47 3.39
CA ALA A 68 2.03 9.52 4.53
C ALA A 68 2.77 10.13 5.74
N PRO A 69 2.93 11.47 5.79
CA PRO A 69 3.67 12.16 6.86
C PRO A 69 3.05 11.97 8.25
N GLU A 70 1.76 11.66 8.32
CA GLU A 70 1.04 11.30 9.55
C GLU A 70 1.44 9.92 10.11
N HIS A 71 2.11 9.09 9.29
CA HIS A 71 2.61 7.77 9.67
C HIS A 71 4.11 7.61 9.37
N PRO A 72 4.99 8.48 9.94
CA PRO A 72 6.41 8.55 9.57
C PRO A 72 7.20 7.30 9.96
N SER A 73 6.60 6.49 10.80
CA SER A 73 7.17 5.27 11.33
C SER A 73 7.08 4.11 10.33
N ALA A 74 6.10 4.14 9.43
CA ALA A 74 5.93 3.16 8.36
C ALA A 74 6.97 3.39 7.27
N LYS A 75 7.66 2.31 6.88
CA LYS A 75 8.66 2.33 5.80
C LYS A 75 8.05 2.01 4.44
N VAL A 76 7.04 1.14 4.44
CA VAL A 76 6.32 0.71 3.24
C VAL A 76 4.83 0.83 3.52
N LEU A 77 4.08 1.28 2.53
CA LEU A 77 2.64 1.48 2.56
C LEU A 77 1.96 0.49 1.61
N LEU A 78 0.77 0.06 2.00
CA LEU A 78 -0.18 -0.61 1.13
C LEU A 78 -1.47 0.21 1.09
N LEU A 79 -1.85 0.64 -0.10
CA LEU A 79 -3.05 1.46 -0.35
C LEU A 79 -4.07 0.61 -1.09
N THR A 80 -5.32 0.59 -0.63
CA THR A 80 -6.41 -0.07 -1.35
C THR A 80 -7.50 0.92 -1.70
N THR A 81 -8.01 0.84 -2.92
CA THR A 81 -9.19 1.58 -3.38
C THR A 81 -10.22 0.60 -3.92
N THR A 82 -11.45 0.67 -3.40
CA THR A 82 -12.58 -0.13 -3.89
C THR A 82 -13.83 0.74 -4.10
N PRO A 83 -14.67 0.48 -5.12
CA PRO A 83 -15.93 1.22 -5.29
C PRO A 83 -17.00 0.94 -4.23
N VAL A 84 -16.83 -0.15 -3.47
CA VAL A 84 -17.70 -0.56 -2.36
C VAL A 84 -16.81 -1.23 -1.32
N ALA A 85 -17.09 -0.98 -0.04
CA ALA A 85 -16.36 -1.58 1.07
C ALA A 85 -16.19 -3.11 0.89
N ASP A 86 -15.00 -3.60 1.18
CA ASP A 86 -14.62 -5.00 1.02
C ASP A 86 -14.06 -5.58 2.34
N PRO A 87 -14.95 -5.96 3.28
CA PRO A 87 -14.53 -6.49 4.58
C PRO A 87 -13.73 -7.78 4.49
N VAL A 88 -13.92 -8.56 3.42
CA VAL A 88 -13.18 -9.81 3.20
C VAL A 88 -11.72 -9.50 2.87
N MET A 89 -11.48 -8.55 1.96
CA MET A 89 -10.14 -8.06 1.67
C MET A 89 -9.47 -7.47 2.92
N GLN A 90 -10.19 -6.62 3.66
CA GLN A 90 -9.68 -5.99 4.88
C GLN A 90 -9.27 -7.04 5.93
N THR A 91 -10.10 -8.07 6.14
CA THR A 91 -9.81 -9.18 7.06
C THR A 91 -8.58 -9.96 6.63
N ARG A 92 -8.45 -10.25 5.33
CA ARG A 92 -7.29 -10.95 4.76
C ARG A 92 -6.00 -10.14 4.94
N LEU A 93 -6.02 -8.85 4.62
CA LEU A 93 -4.87 -7.97 4.81
C LEU A 93 -4.51 -7.83 6.29
N GLY A 94 -5.52 -7.76 7.18
CA GLY A 94 -5.32 -7.74 8.63
C GLY A 94 -4.71 -9.02 9.23
N SER A 95 -4.63 -10.11 8.46
CA SER A 95 -3.95 -11.35 8.87
C SER A 95 -2.46 -11.38 8.52
N ILE A 96 -1.96 -10.40 7.75
CA ILE A 96 -0.55 -10.31 7.39
C ILE A 96 0.24 -9.78 8.59
N GLU A 97 1.13 -10.62 9.14
CA GLU A 97 1.96 -10.24 10.27
C GLU A 97 2.85 -9.03 9.92
N GLY A 98 2.87 -8.04 10.80
CA GLY A 98 3.65 -6.82 10.62
C GLY A 98 3.01 -5.76 9.69
N LEU A 99 1.83 -6.02 9.14
CA LEU A 99 1.03 -5.03 8.41
C LEU A 99 -0.06 -4.45 9.34
N ILE A 100 -0.07 -3.13 9.51
CA ILE A 100 -0.98 -2.43 10.43
C ILE A 100 -1.91 -1.55 9.61
N HIS A 101 -3.20 -1.54 9.95
CA HIS A 101 -4.16 -0.60 9.38
C HIS A 101 -3.94 0.80 9.97
N LEU A 102 -3.72 1.79 9.09
CA LEU A 102 -3.30 3.13 9.47
C LEU A 102 -4.43 4.15 9.34
N ASN A 103 -5.14 4.13 8.20
CA ASN A 103 -6.19 5.10 7.91
C ASN A 103 -7.29 4.47 7.03
N HIS A 104 -8.51 4.99 7.16
CA HIS A 104 -9.68 4.63 6.37
C HIS A 104 -10.46 5.89 6.00
N GLU A 105 -10.73 6.04 4.71
CA GLU A 105 -11.45 7.19 4.17
C GLU A 105 -12.53 6.73 3.18
N THR A 106 -13.70 7.34 3.26
CA THR A 106 -14.79 7.11 2.32
C THR A 106 -15.15 8.42 1.64
N SER A 107 -15.10 8.45 0.30
CA SER A 107 -15.34 9.64 -0.54
C SER A 107 -16.51 9.43 -1.48
#